data_AF-A0A2I1M9A1-F1
#
_entry.id   AF-A0A2I1M9A1-F1
#
_cell.length_a   1.000
_cell.length_b   1.000
_cell.length_c   1.000
_cell.angle_alpha   90.00
_cell.angle_beta   90.00
_cell.angle_gamma   90.00
#
_symmetry.space_group_name_H-M   'P 1'
#
loop_
_entity.id
_entity.type
_entity.pdbx_description
1 polymer ?
#
loop_
_entity_poly.entity_id
_entity_poly.type
_entity_poly.pdbx_seq_one_letter_code
_entity_poly.pdbx_strand_id
1 'polypeptide(L)' 'MKLQIKFKVRSADGSNKNVTKTFSNINAAAAEEQLKDFALAYTSLIEASDVEVYLVKLEQL' A
#
# COMPACT_ATOMS: atom_id res chain seq x y z
N MET A 1 -6.06 7.39 10.74
CA MET A 1 -5.38 6.15 10.33
C MET A 1 -4.70 6.39 8.99
N LYS A 2 -3.62 5.68 8.66
CA LYS A 2 -2.96 5.73 7.36
C LYS A 2 -2.79 4.30 6.82
N LEU A 3 -2.90 4.15 5.50
CA LEU A 3 -2.59 2.90 4.81
C LEU A 3 -1.23 3.05 4.15
N GLN A 4 -0.29 2.16 4.48
CA GLN A 4 1.03 2.12 3.85
C GLN A 4 1.20 0.79 3.10
N ILE A 5 1.64 0.87 1.85
CA ILE A 5 1.91 -0.28 1.00
C ILE A 5 3.39 -0.22 0.62
N LYS A 6 4.12 -1.29 0.94
CA LYS A 6 5.47 -1.52 0.43
C LYS A 6 5.42 -2.60 -0.62
N PHE A 7 6.15 -2.43 -1.71
CA PHE A 7 6.16 -3.39 -2.81
C PHE A 7 7.37 -3.18 -3.70
N LYS A 8 7.61 -4.13 -4.60
CA LYS A 8 8.59 -4.03 -5.68
C LYS A 8 7.89 -3.87 -7.01
N VAL A 9 8.48 -3.04 -7.88
CA VAL A 9 8.10 -2.95 -9.29
C VAL A 9 9.32 -3.13 -10.16
N ARG A 10 9.12 -3.73 -11.32
CA ARG A 10 10.16 -3.84 -12.34
C ARG A 10 10.23 -2.54 -13.13
N SER A 11 11.39 -1.90 -13.11
CA SER A 11 11.67 -0.71 -13.90
C SER A 11 11.88 -1.09 -15.37
N ALA A 12 11.77 -0.10 -16.26
CA ALA A 12 11.96 -0.29 -17.71
C ALA A 12 13.36 -0.83 -18.08
N ASP A 13 14.36 -0.59 -17.24
CA ASP A 13 15.73 -1.12 -17.38
C ASP A 13 15.88 -2.57 -16.88
N GLY A 14 14.78 -3.20 -16.44
CA GLY A 14 14.76 -4.56 -15.91
C GLY A 14 15.15 -4.69 -14.44
N SER A 15 15.54 -3.60 -13.77
CA SER A 15 15.85 -3.59 -12.34
C SER A 15 14.59 -3.66 -11.46
N ASN A 16 14.72 -4.24 -10.27
CA ASN A 16 13.64 -4.21 -9.28
C ASN A 16 13.82 -3.01 -8.36
N LYS A 17 12.78 -2.19 -8.25
CA LYS A 17 12.75 -1.02 -7.37
C LYS A 17 11.82 -1.24 -6.20
N ASN A 18 12.34 -1.06 -4.99
CA ASN A 18 11.52 -1.01 -3.79
C ASN A 18 10.77 0.33 -3.76
N VAL A 19 9.46 0.27 -3.55
CA VAL A 19 8.56 1.43 -3.49
C VAL A 19 7.77 1.37 -2.20
N THR A 20 7.56 2.54 -1.58
CA THR A 20 6.64 2.72 -0.48
C THR A 20 5.63 3.79 -0.87
N LYS A 21 4.34 3.48 -0.73
CA LYS A 21 3.23 4.41 -0.94
C LYS A 21 2.42 4.52 0.34
N THR A 22 2.15 5.75 0.76
CA THR A 22 1.37 6.03 1.97
C THR A 22 0.15 6.87 1.60
N PHE A 23 -1.03 6.33 1.90
CA PHE A 23 -2.32 7.00 1.77
C PHE A 23 -2.70 7.56 3.14
N SER A 24 -2.59 8.88 3.27
CA SER A 24 -2.84 9.58 4.53
C SER A 24 -4.29 10.06 4.68
N ASN A 25 -5.00 10.23 3.57
CA ASN A 25 -6.41 10.64 3.55
C ASN A 25 -7.28 9.45 3.16
N ILE A 26 -7.53 8.57 4.12
CA ILE A 26 -8.36 7.36 3.94
C ILE A 26 -9.66 7.51 4.73
N ASN A 27 -10.73 6.89 4.24
CA ASN A 27 -12.01 6.88 4.94
C ASN A 27 -11.84 6.22 6.32
N ALA A 28 -12.04 6.99 7.39
CA ALA A 28 -11.90 6.50 8.76
C ALA A 28 -12.94 5.44 9.14
N ALA A 29 -14.05 5.36 8.41
CA ALA A 29 -15.08 4.34 8.59
C ALA A 29 -14.81 3.04 7.80
N ALA A 30 -13.77 3.00 6.96
CA ALA A 30 -13.44 1.79 6.21
C ALA A 30 -12.93 0.69 7.15
N ALA A 31 -13.43 -0.53 6.95
CA ALA A 31 -12.93 -1.69 7.65
C ALA A 31 -11.51 -2.05 7.21
N GLU A 32 -10.73 -2.70 8.08
CA GLU A 32 -9.36 -3.10 7.78
C GLU A 32 -9.28 -4.00 6.54
N GLU A 33 -10.25 -4.89 6.35
CA GLU A 33 -10.37 -5.77 5.18
C GLU A 33 -10.54 -4.97 3.88
N GLN A 34 -11.42 -3.97 3.86
CA GLN A 34 -11.64 -3.10 2.69
C GLN A 34 -10.36 -2.34 2.29
N LEU A 35 -9.55 -1.96 3.27
CA LEU A 35 -8.27 -1.28 3.02
C LEU A 35 -7.19 -2.24 2.49
N LYS A 36 -7.22 -3.50 2.93
CA LYS A 36 -6.36 -4.55 2.36
C LYS A 36 -6.78 -4.90 0.94
N ASP A 37 -8.08 -5.02 0.67
CA ASP A 37 -8.61 -5.26 -0.67
C ASP A 37 -8.22 -4.14 -1.63
N PHE A 38 -8.36 -2.89 -1.19
CA PHE A 38 -7.87 -1.73 -1.94
C PHE A 38 -6.37 -1.84 -2.23
N ALA A 39 -5.55 -2.18 -1.23
CA ALA A 39 -4.11 -2.31 -1.42
C ALA A 39 -3.76 -3.39 -2.45
N LEU A 40 -4.40 -4.55 -2.39
CA LEU A 40 -4.21 -5.64 -3.34
C LEU A 40 -4.65 -5.25 -4.75
N ALA A 41 -5.82 -4.64 -4.90
CA ALA A 41 -6.32 -4.14 -6.18
C ALA A 41 -5.42 -3.04 -6.76
N TYR A 42 -4.91 -2.13 -5.93
CA TYR A 42 -3.95 -1.12 -6.37
C TYR A 42 -2.66 -1.76 -6.89
N THR A 43 -2.13 -2.77 -6.18
CA THR A 43 -0.87 -3.43 -6.57
C THR A 43 -0.99 -4.30 -7.82
N SER A 44 -2.17 -4.87 -8.10
CA SER A 44 -2.39 -5.65 -9.32
C SER A 44 -2.36 -4.79 -10.59
N LEU A 45 -2.79 -3.52 -10.50
CA LEU A 45 -2.75 -2.57 -11.61
C LEU A 45 -1.32 -2.17 -12.04
N ILE A 46 -0.33 -2.40 -11.18
CA ILE A 46 1.06 -1.99 -11.39
C ILE A 46 2.02 -3.18 -11.43
N GLU A 47 1.49 -4.41 -11.52
CA GLU A 47 2.25 -5.66 -11.54
C GLU A 47 3.29 -5.75 -10.41
N ALA A 48 2.91 -5.28 -9.22
CA ALA A 48 3.80 -5.25 -8.08
C ALA A 48 4.04 -6.65 -7.50
N SER A 49 5.26 -6.88 -6.99
CA SER A 49 5.66 -8.08 -6.25
C SER A 49 6.08 -7.74 -4.82
N ASP A 50 6.21 -8.76 -3.97
CA ASP A 50 6.60 -8.62 -2.55
C ASP A 50 5.77 -7.56 -1.81
N VAL A 51 4.45 -7.63 -1.96
CA VAL A 51 3.51 -6.65 -1.40
C VAL A 51 3.34 -6.85 0.11
N GLU A 52 3.60 -5.81 0.87
CA GLU A 52 3.34 -5.72 2.31
C GLU A 52 2.40 -4.54 2.60
N VAL A 53 1.36 -4.79 3.38
CA VAL A 53 0.32 -3.80 3.71
C VAL A 53 0.31 -3.52 5.21
N TYR A 54 0.36 -2.25 5.57
CA TYR A 54 0.38 -1.79 6.96
C TYR A 54 -0.72 -0.77 7.22
N LEU A 55 -1.44 -0.95 8.33
CA LEU A 55 -2.38 0.03 8.86
C LEU A 55 -1.73 0.77 10.03
N VAL A 56 -1.40 2.04 9.81
CA VAL A 56 -0.75 2.88 10.81
C VAL A 56 -1.81 3.71 11.53
N LYS A 57 -2.04 3.39 12.81
CA LYS A 57 -2.84 4.24 13.70
C LYS A 57 -1.99 5.45 14.09
N LEU A 58 -2.55 6.64 13.98
CA LEU A 58 -1.94 7.82 14.57
C LEU A 58 -2.31 7.75 16.05
N GLU A 59 -1.35 7.39 16.92
CA GLU A 59 -1.54 7.64 18.35
C GLU A 59 -1.68 9.15 18.51
N GLN A 60 -2.83 9.58 19.04
CA GLN A 60 -2.98 10.96 19.50
C GLN A 60 -2.16 11.07 20.79
N LEU A 61 -1.02 11.75 20.70
CA LEU A 61 -0.28 12.28 21.84
C LEU A 61 -1.12 13.31 22.59
#